data_AF-A0ABC8ABL1-F1
#
_entry.id   AF-A0ABC8ABL1-F1
#
_cell.length_a   1.000
_cell.length_b   1.000
_cell.length_c   1.000
_cell.angle_alpha   90.00
_cell.angle_beta   90.00
_cell.angle_gamma   90.00
#
_symmetry.space_group_name_H-M   'P 1'
#
loop_
_entity.id
_entity.type
_entity.pdbx_description
1 polymer ?
#
loop_
_entity_poly.entity_id
_entity_poly.type
_entity_poly.pdbx_seq_one_letter_code
_entity_poly.pdbx_strand_id
1 'polypeptide(L)'
;MSTATLENAPTPGGTRFTKIYDKNGKHIITRDANTELEWLAGFVGLLSNEYSPDCAAAKECHQLTVGDYEDWHVPTLEEALSVIGADEFWYWGESGHWIWTCTPADDHPREAAWVVKFGTNYSFTASRSVPYHVRPVRGRMRTDATATPKAGES
;
A
#
# COMPACT_ATOMS: atom_id res chain seq x y z
N MET A 1 -18.75 3.62 27.37
CA MET A 1 -17.70 3.97 26.39
C MET A 1 -16.79 2.75 26.29
N SER A 2 -17.09 1.84 25.37
CA SER A 2 -16.32 0.60 25.20
C SER A 2 -15.31 0.82 24.10
N THR A 3 -14.04 0.88 24.47
CA THR A 3 -12.90 0.75 23.57
C THR A 3 -12.92 -0.66 22.98
N ALA A 4 -13.33 -0.79 21.72
CA ALA A 4 -13.17 -2.03 20.97
C ALA A 4 -11.66 -2.24 20.78
N THR A 5 -11.14 -3.29 21.40
CA THR A 5 -9.75 -3.71 21.23
C THR A 5 -9.64 -4.38 19.87
N LEU A 6 -8.63 -4.02 19.07
CA LEU A 6 -8.27 -4.69 17.82
C LEU A 6 -7.81 -6.13 18.15
N GLU A 7 -8.76 -7.04 18.31
CA GLU A 7 -8.48 -8.44 18.60
C GLU A 7 -8.07 -9.17 17.30
N ASN A 8 -6.78 -9.18 17.01
CA ASN A 8 -6.09 -10.22 16.23
C ASN A 8 -4.56 -10.04 16.38
N ALA A 9 -3.99 -10.60 17.45
CA ALA A 9 -2.55 -10.70 17.61
C ALA A 9 -1.98 -11.79 16.67
N PRO A 10 -0.86 -11.55 15.95
CA PRO A 10 -0.26 -12.57 15.09
C PRO A 10 0.25 -13.76 15.91
N THR A 11 -0.04 -14.99 15.47
CA THR A 11 0.55 -16.19 16.06
C THR A 11 1.96 -16.41 15.49
N PRO A 12 3.02 -16.50 16.31
CA PRO A 12 4.37 -16.79 15.82
C PRO A 12 4.41 -18.19 15.18
N GLY A 13 4.62 -18.25 13.86
CA GLY A 13 4.57 -19.47 13.05
C GLY A 13 3.31 -19.65 12.19
N GLY A 14 2.35 -18.71 12.26
CA GLY A 14 1.13 -18.68 11.45
C GLY A 14 1.30 -17.92 10.13
N THR A 15 0.43 -18.22 9.17
CA THR A 15 0.31 -17.66 7.81
C THR A 15 0.89 -16.26 7.63
N ARG A 16 1.82 -16.12 6.65
CA ARG A 16 2.49 -14.86 6.28
C ARG A 16 1.51 -13.68 6.15
N PHE A 17 0.36 -13.91 5.52
CA PHE A 17 -0.66 -12.90 5.30
C PHE A 17 -1.86 -13.11 6.23
N THR A 18 -2.31 -12.04 6.88
CA THR A 18 -3.47 -12.06 7.78
C THR A 18 -4.54 -11.08 7.30
N LYS A 19 -5.78 -11.54 7.14
CA LYS A 19 -6.95 -10.69 6.84
C LYS A 19 -7.46 -10.05 8.12
N ILE A 20 -7.62 -8.73 8.12
CA ILE A 20 -8.17 -7.92 9.22
C ILE A 20 -9.52 -7.37 8.78
N TYR A 21 -10.52 -7.52 9.65
CA TYR A 21 -11.92 -7.21 9.36
C TYR A 21 -12.40 -6.01 10.18
N ASP A 22 -13.34 -5.24 9.63
CA ASP A 22 -14.05 -4.21 10.38
C ASP A 22 -15.11 -4.81 11.33
N LYS A 23 -15.77 -3.96 12.12
CA LYS A 23 -16.85 -4.36 13.04
C LYS A 23 -18.04 -5.08 12.38
N ASN A 24 -18.18 -4.97 11.06
CA ASN A 24 -19.24 -5.60 10.27
C ASN A 24 -18.77 -6.90 9.61
N GLY A 25 -17.54 -7.35 9.86
CA GLY A 25 -16.95 -8.53 9.24
C GLY A 25 -16.48 -8.30 7.80
N LYS A 26 -16.31 -7.05 7.35
CA LYS A 26 -15.74 -6.73 6.04
C LYS A 26 -14.21 -6.76 6.12
N HIS A 27 -13.56 -7.52 5.24
CA HIS A 27 -12.10 -7.50 5.11
C HIS A 27 -11.64 -6.13 4.62
N ILE A 28 -10.83 -5.43 5.43
CA ILE A 28 -10.37 -4.06 5.15
C ILE A 28 -8.85 -3.96 4.99
N ILE A 29 -8.07 -4.80 5.67
CA ILE A 29 -6.61 -4.73 5.66
C ILE A 29 -6.03 -6.15 5.55
N THR A 30 -4.99 -6.31 4.74
CA THR A 30 -4.13 -7.50 4.72
C THR A 30 -2.77 -7.15 5.33
N ARG A 31 -2.42 -7.77 6.46
CA ARG A 31 -1.11 -7.62 7.11
C ARG A 31 -0.13 -8.67 6.58
N ASP A 32 1.07 -8.27 6.18
CA ASP A 32 2.20 -9.16 5.87
C ASP A 32 3.15 -9.23 7.07
N ALA A 33 3.19 -10.38 7.73
CA ALA A 33 4.05 -10.60 8.90
C ALA A 33 5.55 -10.62 8.56
N ASN A 34 5.94 -10.81 7.28
CA ASN A 34 7.34 -10.81 6.89
C ASN A 34 7.92 -9.41 6.75
N THR A 35 7.10 -8.45 6.30
CA THR A 35 7.51 -7.07 6.03
C THR A 35 6.98 -6.09 7.07
N GLU A 36 6.04 -6.54 7.91
CA GLU A 36 5.25 -5.73 8.83
C GLU A 36 4.43 -4.64 8.10
N LEU A 37 4.28 -4.76 6.79
CA LEU A 37 3.45 -3.88 5.98
C LEU A 37 1.99 -4.30 6.06
N GLU A 38 1.12 -3.31 5.98
CA GLU A 38 -0.32 -3.51 5.89
C GLU A 38 -0.83 -2.90 4.60
N TRP A 39 -1.65 -3.67 3.90
CA TRP A 39 -2.18 -3.32 2.59
C TRP A 39 -3.67 -3.14 2.67
N LEU A 40 -4.20 -2.14 1.98
CA LEU A 40 -5.64 -2.04 1.81
C LEU A 40 -6.15 -3.30 1.11
N ALA A 41 -7.19 -3.93 1.64
CA ALA A 41 -7.78 -5.14 1.07
C ALA A 41 -8.31 -4.94 -0.37
N GLY A 42 -8.72 -3.71 -0.69
CA GLY A 42 -9.20 -3.27 -2.00
C GLY A 42 -8.21 -2.35 -2.71
N PHE A 43 -8.77 -1.33 -3.37
CA PHE A 43 -8.05 -0.25 -4.05
C PHE A 43 -8.85 1.03 -3.86
N VAL A 44 -8.18 2.19 -3.87
CA VAL A 44 -8.85 3.49 -3.76
C VAL A 44 -9.43 3.95 -5.09
N GLY A 45 -8.95 3.42 -6.22
CA GLY A 45 -9.50 3.69 -7.54
C GLY A 45 -8.53 3.39 -8.67
N LEU A 46 -8.97 3.69 -9.89
CA LEU A 46 -8.16 3.70 -11.10
C LEU A 46 -7.69 5.15 -11.35
N LEU A 47 -6.44 5.47 -11.01
CA LEU A 47 -5.94 6.83 -10.90
C LEU A 47 -4.67 7.02 -11.74
N SER A 48 -4.40 8.25 -12.17
CA SER A 48 -3.09 8.63 -12.72
C SER A 48 -2.08 8.88 -11.59
N ASN A 49 -0.79 8.73 -11.90
CA ASN A 49 0.34 8.95 -11.00
C ASN A 49 1.22 10.11 -11.49
N GLU A 50 0.56 11.18 -11.98
CA GLU A 50 1.21 12.34 -12.57
C GLU A 50 2.28 12.94 -11.64
N TYR A 51 3.39 13.40 -12.22
CA TYR A 51 4.44 14.07 -11.48
C TYR A 51 4.00 15.50 -11.15
N SER A 52 3.18 15.62 -10.10
CA SER A 52 2.59 16.86 -9.63
C SER A 52 2.45 16.84 -8.11
N PRO A 53 2.55 17.98 -7.41
CA PRO A 53 2.17 18.10 -6.01
C PRO A 53 0.74 17.60 -5.73
N ASP A 54 -0.14 17.69 -6.74
CA ASP A 54 -1.55 17.26 -6.66
C ASP A 54 -1.78 15.88 -7.30
N CYS A 55 -0.77 15.01 -7.32
CA CYS A 55 -0.89 13.65 -7.85
C CYS A 55 -2.10 12.91 -7.24
N ALA A 56 -3.05 12.49 -8.09
CA ALA A 56 -4.30 11.86 -7.67
C ALA A 56 -4.07 10.61 -6.81
N ALA A 57 -3.16 9.73 -7.23
CA ALA A 57 -2.81 8.52 -6.48
C ALA A 57 -2.32 8.84 -5.05
N ALA A 58 -1.39 9.79 -4.91
CA ALA A 58 -0.83 10.18 -3.61
C ALA A 58 -1.90 10.83 -2.72
N LYS A 59 -2.70 11.74 -3.29
CA LYS A 59 -3.78 12.43 -2.58
C LYS A 59 -4.81 11.45 -2.01
N GLU A 60 -5.28 10.50 -2.80
CA GLU A 60 -6.26 9.50 -2.36
C GLU A 60 -5.69 8.59 -1.26
N CYS A 61 -4.39 8.26 -1.29
CA CYS A 61 -3.76 7.52 -0.20
C CYS A 61 -3.71 8.35 1.08
N HIS A 62 -3.26 9.61 1.01
CA HIS A 62 -3.11 10.48 2.17
C HIS A 62 -4.44 10.91 2.81
N GLN A 63 -5.55 10.84 2.09
CA GLN A 63 -6.89 11.12 2.60
C GLN A 63 -7.61 9.87 3.11
N LEU A 64 -7.00 8.69 2.96
CA LEU A 64 -7.61 7.44 3.37
C LEU A 64 -7.54 7.23 4.88
N THR A 65 -8.69 6.96 5.49
CA THR A 65 -8.78 6.51 6.89
C THR A 65 -9.43 5.12 6.93
N VAL A 66 -8.64 4.09 7.23
CA VAL A 66 -9.11 2.69 7.31
C VAL A 66 -8.45 2.01 8.50
N GLY A 67 -9.25 1.33 9.33
CA GLY A 67 -8.76 0.65 10.54
C GLY A 67 -8.19 1.62 11.59
N ASP A 68 -8.71 2.85 11.65
CA ASP A 68 -8.21 3.95 12.49
C ASP A 68 -6.77 4.41 12.14
N TYR A 69 -6.30 4.08 10.93
CA TYR A 69 -5.00 4.49 10.40
C TYR A 69 -5.15 5.53 9.28
N GLU A 70 -4.25 6.52 9.29
CA GLU A 70 -4.19 7.66 8.35
C GLU A 70 -2.83 7.75 7.62
N ASP A 71 -1.89 6.85 7.92
CA ASP A 71 -0.52 6.81 7.41
C ASP A 71 -0.39 5.96 6.12
N TRP A 72 -1.40 6.01 5.27
CA TRP A 72 -1.43 5.27 4.01
C TRP A 72 -0.66 6.01 2.90
N HIS A 73 0.13 5.28 2.11
CA HIS A 73 0.89 5.80 0.98
C HIS A 73 0.78 4.90 -0.26
N VAL A 74 1.12 5.47 -1.42
CA VAL A 74 1.30 4.70 -2.66
C VAL A 74 2.55 3.83 -2.49
N PRO A 75 2.49 2.51 -2.75
CA PRO A 75 3.62 1.61 -2.51
C PRO A 75 4.81 1.97 -3.39
N THR A 76 6.01 1.74 -2.88
CA THR A 76 7.22 1.65 -3.69
C THR A 76 7.22 0.34 -4.50
N LEU A 77 8.08 0.27 -5.52
CA LEU A 77 8.34 -0.96 -6.25
C LEU A 77 8.82 -2.09 -5.34
N GLU A 78 9.69 -1.78 -4.37
CA GLU A 78 10.20 -2.75 -3.40
C GLU A 78 9.06 -3.31 -2.54
N GLU A 79 8.21 -2.45 -1.97
CA GLU A 79 7.05 -2.87 -1.18
C GLU A 79 6.11 -3.73 -2.04
N ALA A 80 5.79 -3.30 -3.27
CA ALA A 80 4.89 -4.03 -4.17
C ALA A 80 5.42 -5.42 -4.58
N LEU A 81 6.73 -5.54 -4.80
CA LEU A 81 7.37 -6.82 -5.12
C LEU A 81 7.62 -7.69 -3.87
N SER A 82 7.60 -7.12 -2.68
CA SER A 82 7.78 -7.91 -1.45
C SER A 82 6.64 -8.91 -1.24
N VAL A 83 5.43 -8.60 -1.70
CA VAL A 83 4.19 -9.37 -1.46
C VAL A 83 3.85 -10.39 -2.56
N ILE A 84 4.85 -10.92 -3.27
CA ILE A 84 4.65 -12.03 -4.21
C ILE A 84 4.01 -13.23 -3.50
N GLY A 85 3.05 -13.87 -4.16
CA GLY A 85 2.31 -15.02 -3.62
C GLY A 85 1.25 -14.62 -2.59
N ALA A 86 0.94 -13.33 -2.48
CA ALA A 86 -0.19 -12.91 -1.68
C ALA A 86 -1.53 -13.37 -2.28
N ASP A 87 -1.56 -13.98 -3.50
CA ASP A 87 -2.65 -14.17 -4.51
C ASP A 87 -3.95 -14.92 -4.07
N GLU A 88 -4.07 -15.30 -2.79
CA GLU A 88 -5.33 -15.71 -2.15
C GLU A 88 -5.93 -14.77 -1.06
N PHE A 89 -5.20 -13.72 -0.66
CA PHE A 89 -5.55 -12.85 0.46
C PHE A 89 -6.39 -11.60 0.13
N TRP A 90 -6.96 -11.42 -1.07
CA TRP A 90 -7.86 -10.27 -1.36
C TRP A 90 -9.34 -10.61 -1.47
N TYR A 91 -10.12 -9.52 -1.57
CA TYR A 91 -11.58 -9.50 -1.63
C TYR A 91 -12.18 -10.23 -2.84
N TRP A 92 -11.48 -10.29 -3.99
CA TRP A 92 -12.06 -10.79 -5.24
C TRP A 92 -11.48 -12.11 -5.77
N GLY A 93 -10.41 -12.65 -5.16
CA GLY A 93 -9.79 -13.90 -5.62
C GLY A 93 -9.27 -13.89 -7.07
N GLU A 94 -9.33 -12.74 -7.75
CA GLU A 94 -8.81 -12.59 -9.11
C GLU A 94 -7.31 -12.27 -9.07
N SER A 95 -6.56 -12.93 -9.95
CA SER A 95 -5.13 -12.69 -10.16
C SER A 95 -4.85 -11.18 -10.28
N GLY A 96 -3.86 -10.70 -9.54
CA GLY A 96 -3.78 -9.29 -9.14
C GLY A 96 -3.88 -8.26 -10.28
N HIS A 97 -4.60 -7.18 -9.99
CA HIS A 97 -4.63 -6.01 -10.86
C HIS A 97 -3.24 -5.36 -10.98
N TRP A 98 -3.03 -4.67 -12.09
CA TRP A 98 -1.91 -3.74 -12.23
C TRP A 98 -2.10 -2.56 -11.29
N ILE A 99 -1.15 -2.40 -10.35
CA ILE A 99 -1.13 -1.32 -9.39
C ILE A 99 0.01 -0.34 -9.67
N TRP A 100 -0.29 0.93 -9.46
CA TRP A 100 0.74 1.98 -9.44
C TRP A 100 1.70 1.79 -8.27
N THR A 101 2.96 2.15 -8.52
CA THR A 101 3.95 2.40 -7.47
C THR A 101 4.40 3.87 -7.53
N CYS A 102 4.94 4.40 -6.43
CA CYS A 102 5.56 5.72 -6.40
C CYS A 102 7.01 5.73 -6.95
N THR A 103 7.57 4.58 -7.31
CA THR A 103 8.93 4.47 -7.83
C THR A 103 8.98 4.96 -9.29
N PRO A 104 9.78 6.01 -9.59
CA PRO A 104 9.93 6.53 -10.95
C PRO A 104 10.64 5.53 -11.87
N ALA A 105 10.42 5.65 -13.18
CA ALA A 105 11.23 4.95 -14.18
C ALA A 105 12.64 5.56 -14.25
N ASP A 106 13.65 4.77 -14.60
CA ASP A 106 15.04 5.23 -14.65
C ASP A 106 15.28 6.27 -15.75
N ASP A 107 14.78 6.00 -16.97
CA ASP A 107 15.03 6.85 -18.14
C ASP A 107 14.22 8.15 -18.13
N HIS A 108 12.94 8.07 -17.75
CA HIS A 108 11.99 9.17 -17.80
C HIS A 108 11.23 9.34 -16.46
N PRO A 109 11.91 9.69 -15.36
CA PRO A 109 11.37 9.62 -14.00
C PRO A 109 10.15 10.52 -13.73
N ARG A 110 10.00 11.59 -14.53
CA ARG A 110 8.87 12.53 -14.47
C ARG A 110 7.68 12.12 -15.32
N GLU A 111 7.90 11.29 -16.34
CA GLU A 111 6.87 10.90 -17.32
C GLU A 111 6.36 9.49 -17.05
N ALA A 112 7.22 8.62 -16.51
CA ALA A 112 6.91 7.22 -16.25
C ALA A 112 7.23 6.81 -14.82
N ALA A 113 6.53 5.78 -14.36
CA ALA A 113 6.73 5.12 -13.07
C ALA A 113 6.49 3.62 -13.21
N TRP A 114 6.93 2.86 -12.22
CA TRP A 114 6.73 1.42 -12.20
C TRP A 114 5.29 1.05 -11.85
N VAL A 115 4.78 0.06 -12.58
CA VAL A 115 3.50 -0.60 -12.35
C VAL A 115 3.79 -2.08 -12.11
N VAL A 116 3.11 -2.66 -11.12
CA VAL A 116 3.30 -4.07 -10.73
C VAL A 116 1.97 -4.80 -10.82
N LYS A 117 1.98 -6.02 -11.36
CA LYS A 117 0.82 -6.91 -11.25
C LYS A 117 0.84 -7.49 -9.85
N PHE A 118 -0.07 -7.00 -9.01
CA PHE A 118 -0.05 -7.26 -7.57
C PHE A 118 0.02 -8.77 -7.25
N GLY A 119 0.82 -9.15 -6.25
CA GLY A 119 0.98 -10.55 -5.84
C GLY A 119 1.85 -11.39 -6.77
N THR A 120 2.41 -10.79 -7.84
CA THR A 120 3.29 -11.47 -8.79
C THR A 120 4.61 -10.71 -8.95
N ASN A 121 5.56 -11.29 -9.69
CA ASN A 121 6.83 -10.64 -10.04
C ASN A 121 6.77 -9.87 -11.37
N TYR A 122 5.59 -9.68 -11.97
CA TYR A 122 5.47 -8.94 -13.22
C TYR A 122 5.42 -7.43 -12.97
N SER A 123 6.33 -6.70 -13.58
CA SER A 123 6.37 -5.24 -13.55
C SER A 123 6.81 -4.66 -14.89
N PHE A 124 6.42 -3.41 -15.14
CA PHE A 124 6.89 -2.62 -16.27
C PHE A 124 6.75 -1.13 -15.95
N THR A 125 7.41 -0.28 -16.71
CA THR A 125 7.24 1.18 -16.61
C THR A 125 6.11 1.64 -17.51
N ALA A 126 5.18 2.44 -16.98
CA ALA A 126 4.09 3.03 -17.75
C ALA A 126 4.12 4.55 -17.65
N SER A 127 3.53 5.23 -18.65
CA SER A 127 3.29 6.66 -18.56
C SER A 127 2.42 6.97 -17.34
N ARG A 128 2.85 7.95 -16.54
CA ARG A 128 2.17 8.41 -15.32
C ARG A 128 0.75 8.93 -15.57
N SER A 129 0.43 9.30 -16.81
CA SER A 129 -0.92 9.70 -17.23
C SER A 129 -1.89 8.53 -17.41
N VAL A 130 -1.39 7.29 -17.51
CA VAL A 130 -2.23 6.11 -17.69
C VAL A 130 -2.89 5.74 -16.36
N PRO A 131 -4.21 5.55 -16.31
CA PRO A 131 -4.87 5.13 -15.08
C PRO A 131 -4.55 3.66 -14.72
N TYR A 132 -4.06 3.41 -13.51
CA TYR A 132 -3.91 2.08 -12.92
C TYR A 132 -4.50 2.04 -11.51
N HIS A 133 -4.71 0.84 -10.97
CA HIS A 133 -5.25 0.71 -9.63
C HIS A 133 -4.25 1.26 -8.62
N VAL A 134 -4.73 1.89 -7.56
CA VAL A 134 -3.88 2.27 -6.43
C VAL A 134 -4.30 1.45 -5.23
N ARG A 135 -3.36 0.65 -4.72
CA ARG A 135 -3.54 -0.08 -3.47
C ARG A 135 -2.62 0.53 -2.43
N PRO A 136 -3.17 1.32 -1.51
CA PRO A 136 -2.39 1.92 -0.45
C PRO A 136 -1.75 0.86 0.44
N VAL A 137 -0.55 1.17 0.88
CA VAL A 137 0.22 0.41 1.87
C VAL A 137 0.55 1.34 3.03
N ARG A 138 0.77 0.76 4.21
CA ARG A 138 1.26 1.46 5.40
C ARG A 138 2.23 0.55 6.15
N GLY A 139 2.93 1.10 7.14
CA GLY A 139 3.94 0.40 7.92
C GLY A 139 5.25 1.18 7.90
N ARG A 140 6.35 0.57 8.37
CA ARG A 140 7.64 1.28 8.40
C ARG A 140 8.07 1.64 6.98
N MET A 141 7.87 2.90 6.61
CA MET A 141 8.74 3.61 5.68
C MET A 141 10.17 3.39 6.20
N ARG A 142 10.95 2.52 5.57
CA ARG A 142 12.41 2.59 5.71
C ARG A 142 12.86 3.82 4.94
N THR A 143 12.76 4.97 5.59
CA THR A 143 13.46 6.17 5.21
C THR A 143 14.86 6.13 5.83
N ASP A 144 15.85 5.68 5.07
CA ASP A 144 17.16 6.34 5.09
C ASP A 144 17.03 7.74 4.45
N ALA A 145 16.06 8.51 4.95
CA ALA A 145 15.85 9.91 4.65
C ALA A 145 15.73 10.60 6.01
N THR A 146 16.87 11.14 6.44
CA THR A 146 17.13 12.00 7.60
C THR A 146 15.86 12.49 8.32
N ALA A 147 15.61 11.92 9.50
CA ALA A 147 14.68 12.50 10.45
C ALA A 147 15.21 13.86 10.92
N THR A 148 14.55 14.95 10.51
CA THR A 148 14.66 16.24 11.22
C THR A 148 14.04 16.06 12.61
N PRO A 149 14.77 16.29 13.71
CA PRO A 149 14.17 16.23 15.04
C PRO A 149 13.08 17.30 15.16
N LYS A 150 11.95 16.94 15.78
CA LYS A 150 10.89 17.87 16.14
C LYS A 150 11.49 19.02 16.94
N ALA A 151 11.28 20.26 16.48
CA ALA A 151 11.64 21.43 17.25
C ALA A 151 10.73 21.54 18.48
N GLY A 152 11.32 21.66 19.66
CA GLY A 152 10.63 22.08 20.88
C GLY A 152 10.46 21.02 21.95
N GLU A 153 11.56 20.52 22.51
CA GLU A 153 11.64 20.23 23.94
C GLU A 153 12.92 20.90 24.48
N SER A 154 12.72 21.89 25.34
CA SER A 154 13.72 22.49 26.24
C SER A 154 13.06 22.66 27.59
#